data_AF-A0A838KZJ3-F1
#
_entry.id   AF-A0A838KZJ3-F1
#
_cell.length_a   1.000
_cell.length_b   1.000
_cell.length_c   1.000
_cell.angle_alpha   90.00
_cell.angle_beta   90.00
_cell.angle_gamma   90.00
#
_symmetry.space_group_name_H-M   'P 1'
#
loop_
_entity.id
_entity.type
_entity.pdbx_description
1 polymer ?
#
loop_
_entity_poly.entity_id
_entity_poly.type
_entity_poly.pdbx_seq_one_letter_code
_entity_poly.pdbx_strand_id
1 'polypeptide(L)' 'MRIITCLLPKKSPWLNAIEPKWIHGKRKVVEPDGLLGTYELAERVCSAFGCPHYEHLSIAENVT' A
#
# COMPACT_ATOMS: atom_id res chain seq x y z
N MET A 1 -19.89 1.43 -12.92
CA MET A 1 -19.37 1.52 -11.53
C MET A 1 -19.59 2.96 -11.05
N ARG A 2 -20.16 3.19 -9.86
CA ARG A 2 -20.31 4.54 -9.28
C ARG A 2 -19.38 4.64 -8.08
N ILE A 3 -18.40 5.53 -8.16
CA ILE A 3 -17.46 5.80 -7.05
C ILE A 3 -17.97 7.02 -6.30
N ILE A 4 -18.05 6.92 -4.97
CA ILE A 4 -18.42 8.04 -4.09
C ILE A 4 -17.16 8.44 -3.32
N THR A 5 -16.81 9.71 -3.37
CA THR A 5 -15.67 10.25 -2.63
C THR A 5 -16.08 10.63 -1.21
N CYS A 6 -15.32 10.16 -0.22
CA CYS A 6 -15.46 10.58 1.17
C CYS A 6 -14.36 11.60 1.48
N LEU A 7 -14.73 12.84 1.78
CA LEU A 7 -13.76 13.90 2.04
C LEU A 7 -13.12 13.73 3.43
N LEU A 8 -11.80 13.85 3.49
CA LEU A 8 -11.04 13.85 4.74
C LEU A 8 -10.44 15.25 5.00
N PRO A 9 -10.49 15.75 6.25
CA PRO A 9 -9.86 17.01 6.58
C PRO A 9 -8.33 16.90 6.51
N LYS A 10 -7.68 18.00 6.10
CA LYS A 10 -6.21 18.06 6.00
C LYS A 10 -5.58 17.78 7.36
N LYS A 11 -4.40 17.15 7.34
CA LYS A 11 -3.57 16.87 8.55
C LYS A 11 -4.30 16.10 9.65
N SER A 12 -5.29 15.28 9.32
CA SER A 12 -6.06 14.47 10.28
C SER A 12 -5.94 12.97 9.98
N PRO A 13 -4.73 12.38 10.07
CA PRO A 13 -4.50 10.97 9.74
C PRO A 13 -5.34 10.02 10.60
N TRP A 14 -5.64 10.37 11.84
CA TRP A 14 -6.48 9.56 12.74
C TRP A 14 -7.91 9.33 12.22
N LEU A 15 -8.41 10.13 11.27
CA LEU A 15 -9.71 9.91 10.61
C LEU A 15 -9.61 9.00 9.39
N ASN A 16 -8.41 8.70 8.92
CA ASN A 16 -8.17 7.79 7.81
C ASN A 16 -7.94 6.37 8.35
N ALA A 17 -8.93 5.49 8.19
CA ALA A 17 -8.88 4.12 8.71
C ALA A 17 -7.72 3.26 8.18
N ILE A 18 -7.03 3.70 7.11
CA ILE A 18 -5.86 3.00 6.58
C ILE A 18 -4.61 3.20 7.46
N GLU A 19 -4.50 4.31 8.19
CA GLU A 19 -3.30 4.66 8.98
C GLU A 19 -2.93 3.59 10.03
N PRO A 20 -3.85 3.10 10.90
CA PRO A 20 -3.51 2.03 11.83
C PRO A 20 -3.13 0.74 11.10
N LYS A 21 -3.74 0.44 9.95
CA LYS A 21 -3.44 -0.76 9.15
C LYS A 21 -2.02 -0.69 8.58
N TRP A 22 -1.58 0.48 8.13
CA TRP A 22 -0.21 0.68 7.63
C TRP A 22 0.86 0.41 8.68
N ILE A 23 0.66 0.87 9.92
CA ILE A 23 1.63 0.66 11.01
C ILE A 23 1.83 -0.84 11.26
N HIS A 24 0.72 -1.58 11.34
CA HIS A 24 0.75 -3.02 11.61
C HIS A 24 1.27 -3.81 10.41
N GLY A 25 0.87 -3.42 9.19
CA GLY A 25 1.37 -4.02 7.95
C GLY A 25 2.87 -3.85 7.79
N LYS A 26 3.38 -2.63 8.02
CA LYS A 26 4.83 -2.36 7.93
C LYS A 26 5.63 -3.20 8.91
N ARG A 27 5.20 -3.28 10.18
CA ARG A 27 5.84 -4.12 11.21
C ARG A 27 5.82 -5.61 10.87
N LYS A 28 4.80 -6.07 10.14
CA LYS A 28 4.67 -7.46 9.70
C LYS A 28 5.58 -7.80 8.51
N VAL A 29 5.97 -6.80 7.72
CA VAL A 29 6.67 -6.98 6.43
C VAL A 29 8.16 -6.64 6.51
N VAL A 30 8.51 -5.59 7.25
CA VAL A 30 9.86 -5.00 7.26
C VAL A 30 10.66 -5.53 8.46
N GLU A 31 11.85 -6.08 8.20
CA GLU A 31 12.79 -6.44 9.27
C GLU A 31 13.28 -5.21 10.03
N PRO A 32 13.68 -5.34 11.31
CA PRO A 32 14.14 -4.20 12.11
C PRO A 32 15.29 -3.41 11.48
N ASP A 33 16.24 -4.08 10.82
CA ASP A 33 17.57 -3.50 10.54
C ASP A 33 18.07 -3.64 9.09
N GLY A 34 17.19 -4.00 8.12
CA GLY A 34 17.60 -4.29 6.74
C GLY A 34 16.91 -3.43 5.67
N LEU A 35 17.67 -2.99 4.66
CA LEU A 35 17.10 -2.41 3.44
C LEU A 35 16.57 -3.54 2.54
N LEU A 36 15.29 -3.50 2.20
CA LEU A 36 14.68 -4.48 1.28
C LEU A 36 14.72 -3.97 -0.16
N GLY A 37 15.05 -4.86 -1.09
CA GLY A 37 14.83 -4.60 -2.51
C GLY A 37 13.35 -4.46 -2.83
N THR A 38 13.01 -3.81 -3.95
CA THR A 38 11.61 -3.56 -4.34
C THR A 38 10.81 -4.84 -4.56
N TYR A 39 11.38 -5.83 -5.25
CA TYR A 39 10.75 -7.12 -5.49
C TYR A 39 10.58 -7.94 -4.21
N GLU A 40 11.62 -7.97 -3.36
CA GLU A 40 11.55 -8.65 -2.07
C GLU A 40 10.48 -8.04 -1.16
N LEU A 41 10.37 -6.71 -1.13
CA LEU A 41 9.31 -6.03 -0.40
C LEU A 41 7.92 -6.43 -0.91
N ALA A 42 7.72 -6.45 -2.23
CA ALA A 42 6.44 -6.83 -2.82
C ALA A 42 6.06 -8.28 -2.50
N GLU A 43 7.02 -9.22 -2.58
CA GLU A 43 6.83 -10.62 -2.22
C GLU A 43 6.46 -10.79 -0.74
N ARG A 44 7.15 -10.08 0.17
CA ARG A 44 6.85 -10.12 1.61
C ARG A 44 5.48 -9.53 1.93
N VAL A 45 5.08 -8.44 1.28
CA VAL A 45 3.71 -7.89 1.39
C VAL A 45 2.68 -8.93 0.95
N CYS A 46 2.85 -9.49 -0.24
CA CYS A 46 1.92 -10.48 -0.79
C CYS A 46 1.78 -11.69 0.14
N SER A 47 2.90 -12.21 0.65
CA SER A 47 2.94 -13.31 1.61
C SER A 47 2.26 -12.95 2.93
N ALA A 48 2.52 -11.76 3.47
CA ALA A 48 1.95 -11.30 4.74
C ALA A 48 0.41 -11.11 4.67
N PHE A 49 -0.13 -10.79 3.49
CA PHE A 49 -1.57 -10.55 3.29
C PHE A 49 -2.29 -11.68 2.54
N GLY A 50 -1.57 -12.73 2.12
CA GLY A 50 -2.14 -13.90 1.44
C GLY A 50 -2.70 -13.58 0.06
N CYS A 51 -2.07 -12.66 -0.69
CA CYS A 51 -2.47 -12.32 -2.04
C CYS A 51 -1.39 -12.70 -3.06
N PRO A 52 -1.75 -12.99 -4.33
CA PRO A 52 -0.76 -13.24 -5.37
C PRO A 52 -0.05 -11.94 -5.77
N HIS A 53 1.16 -12.07 -6.32
CA HIS A 53 1.87 -10.95 -6.92
C HIS A 53 1.25 -10.66 -8.29
N TYR A 54 0.66 -9.47 -8.46
CA TYR A 54 0.10 -9.03 -9.73
C TYR A 54 1.13 -8.23 -10.53
N GLU A 55 0.99 -8.21 -11.86
CA GLU A 55 1.77 -7.34 -12.74
C GLU A 55 1.51 -5.86 -12.42
N HIS A 56 2.55 -5.04 -12.56
CA HIS A 56 2.43 -3.60 -12.34
C HIS A 56 1.55 -2.96 -13.41
N LEU A 57 0.68 -2.03 -12.97
CA LEU A 57 -0.12 -1.22 -13.89
C LEU A 57 0.81 -0.31 -14.71
N SER A 58 0.66 -0.34 -16.04
CA SER A 58 1.30 0.62 -16.94
C SER A 58 0.37 1.81 -17.18
N ILE A 59 0.91 3.02 -17.10
CA ILE A 59 0.20 4.23 -17.54
C ILE A 59 0.44 4.36 -19.04
N ALA A 60 -0.64 4.51 -19.82
CA ALA A 60 -0.50 4.83 -21.24
C ALA A 60 0.01 6.27 -21.38
N GLU A 61 1.02 6.50 -22.22
CA GLU A 61 1.69 7.81 -22.42
C GLU A 61 0.75 8.94 -22.86
N ASN A 62 -0.50 8.65 -23.25
CA ASN A 62 -1.45 9.61 -23.79
C ASN A 62 -2.60 9.86 -22.83
N VAL A 63 -2.40 10.72 -21.84
CA VAL A 63 -3.49 11.36 -21.10
C VAL A 63 -3.24 12.87 -21.14
N THR A 64 -3.74 13.50 -22.21
CA THR A 64 -3.81 14.96 -22.37
C THR A 64 -5.02 15.53 -21.65
#